data_AF-A0A5P2D9Y3-F1
#
_entry.id   AF-A0A5P2D9Y3-F1
#
_cell.length_a   1.000
_cell.length_b   1.000
_cell.length_c   1.000
_cell.angle_alpha   90.00
_cell.angle_beta   90.00
_cell.angle_gamma   90.00
#
_symmetry.space_group_name_H-M   'P 1'
#
loop_
_entity.id
_entity.type
_entity.pdbx_description
1 polymer ?
#
loop_
_entity_poly.entity_id
_entity_poly.type
_entity_poly.pdbx_seq_one_letter_code
_entity_poly.pdbx_strand_id
1 'polypeptide(L)'
;MSLPGLPVDELLAQLQTILSATAPYILALGVLGVAVWVWWTVRRAGLVREALASRVQVEVIPTATFDPGEGEVGRWARQLGRVYYAAGGVPARGSAVRLRYTAVGGKMRCYIEGPAAAASILNMPGFAEVEVRTRHGQADIRPVRFTGPGETP
;
A
#
# COMPACT_ATOMS: atom_id res chain seq x y z
N MET A 1 39.00 -36.19 -47.59
CA MET A 1 38.96 -34.71 -47.59
C MET A 1 38.81 -34.30 -46.13
N SER A 2 39.94 -34.21 -45.44
CA SER A 2 40.01 -34.10 -43.98
C SER A 2 40.24 -32.65 -43.60
N LEU A 3 39.38 -32.10 -42.76
CA LEU A 3 39.51 -30.73 -42.26
C LEU A 3 40.84 -30.60 -41.46
N PRO A 4 41.63 -29.54 -41.68
CA PRO A 4 42.91 -29.36 -41.01
C PRO A 4 42.68 -29.26 -39.50
N GLY A 5 43.40 -30.10 -38.74
CA GLY A 5 43.31 -30.18 -37.30
C GLY A 5 43.71 -28.85 -36.66
N LEU A 6 42.71 -28.08 -36.26
CA LEU A 6 42.91 -27.04 -35.25
C LEU A 6 43.34 -27.76 -33.96
N PRO A 7 44.44 -27.32 -33.30
CA PRO A 7 44.92 -27.94 -32.07
C PRO A 7 43.87 -27.71 -30.98
N VAL A 8 43.02 -28.71 -30.76
CA VAL A 8 41.93 -28.71 -29.76
C VAL A 8 42.47 -28.35 -28.38
N ASP A 9 43.71 -28.75 -28.10
CA ASP A 9 44.42 -28.47 -26.85
C ASP A 9 44.73 -26.97 -26.65
N GLU A 10 45.05 -26.24 -27.72
CA GLU A 10 45.36 -24.81 -27.67
C GLU A 10 44.08 -23.98 -27.51
N LEU A 11 42.99 -24.42 -28.13
CA LEU A 11 41.66 -23.85 -27.93
C LEU A 11 41.18 -24.05 -26.48
N LEU A 12 41.39 -25.25 -25.91
CA LEU A 12 41.05 -25.56 -24.51
C LEU A 12 41.87 -24.70 -23.53
N ALA A 13 43.17 -24.54 -23.76
CA ALA A 13 44.03 -23.69 -22.94
C ALA A 13 43.62 -22.20 -22.99
N GLN A 14 43.28 -21.70 -24.18
CA GLN A 14 42.75 -20.33 -24.33
C GLN A 14 41.40 -20.16 -23.63
N LEU A 15 40.46 -21.10 -23.78
CA LEU A 15 39.17 -21.07 -23.09
C LEU A 15 39.34 -21.11 -21.57
N GLN A 16 40.23 -21.94 -21.05
CA GLN A 16 40.50 -22.03 -19.61
C GLN A 16 41.11 -20.72 -19.05
N THR A 17 41.97 -20.07 -19.83
CA THR A 17 42.57 -18.77 -19.48
C THR A 17 41.52 -17.66 -19.45
N ILE A 18 40.64 -17.61 -20.45
CA ILE A 18 39.55 -16.63 -20.50
C ILE A 18 38.55 -16.90 -19.37
N LEU A 19 38.18 -18.16 -19.15
CA LEU A 19 37.21 -18.52 -18.11
C LEU A 19 37.73 -18.20 -16.71
N SER A 20 39.00 -18.48 -16.42
CA SER A 20 39.62 -18.15 -15.13
C SER A 20 39.80 -16.64 -14.92
N ALA A 21 40.13 -15.89 -15.97
CA ALA A 21 40.19 -14.43 -15.92
C ALA A 21 38.81 -13.78 -15.71
N THR A 22 37.74 -14.40 -16.24
CA THR A 22 36.38 -13.84 -16.17
C THR A 22 35.60 -14.31 -14.94
N ALA A 23 35.95 -15.48 -14.39
CA ALA A 23 35.34 -16.06 -13.19
C ALA A 23 35.21 -15.10 -12.00
N PRO A 24 36.22 -14.32 -11.59
CA PRO A 24 36.08 -13.40 -10.45
C PRO A 24 35.08 -12.28 -10.72
N TYR A 25 34.95 -11.81 -11.95
CA TYR A 25 33.99 -10.76 -12.30
C TYR A 25 32.56 -11.27 -12.29
N ILE A 26 32.32 -12.48 -12.80
CA ILE A 26 30.99 -13.11 -12.75
C ILE A 26 30.60 -13.34 -11.29
N LEU A 27 31.52 -13.81 -10.45
CA LEU A 27 31.27 -14.00 -9.03
C LEU A 27 30.98 -12.66 -8.33
N ALA A 28 31.76 -11.62 -8.60
CA ALA A 28 31.52 -10.29 -8.06
C ALA A 28 30.16 -9.71 -8.47
N LEU A 29 29.78 -9.86 -9.74
CA LEU A 29 28.47 -9.45 -10.26
C LEU A 29 27.34 -10.27 -9.62
N GLY A 30 27.53 -11.57 -9.42
CA GLY A 30 26.58 -12.43 -8.73
C GLY A 30 26.35 -11.98 -7.29
N VAL A 31 27.44 -11.73 -6.55
CA VAL A 31 27.38 -11.24 -5.16
C VAL A 31 26.71 -9.86 -5.08
N LEU A 32 27.07 -8.94 -5.97
CA LEU A 32 26.42 -7.62 -6.05
C LEU A 32 24.92 -7.75 -6.38
N GLY A 33 24.57 -8.61 -7.32
CA GLY A 33 23.18 -8.89 -7.69
C GLY A 33 22.37 -9.41 -6.49
N VAL A 34 22.91 -10.38 -5.75
CA VAL A 34 22.29 -10.91 -4.53
C VAL A 34 22.18 -9.82 -3.46
N ALA A 35 23.22 -9.02 -3.26
CA ALA A 35 23.21 -7.94 -2.26
C ALA A 35 22.14 -6.89 -2.56
N VAL A 36 22.03 -6.43 -3.81
CA VAL A 36 21.00 -5.49 -4.26
C VAL A 36 19.61 -6.11 -4.09
N TRP A 37 19.44 -7.38 -4.45
CA TRP A 37 18.18 -8.08 -4.32
C TRP A 37 17.74 -8.22 -2.85
N VAL A 38 18.65 -8.64 -1.96
CA VAL A 38 18.38 -8.73 -0.52
C VAL A 38 18.05 -7.35 0.06
N TRP A 39 18.84 -6.32 -0.27
CA TRP A 39 18.57 -4.95 0.18
C TRP A 39 17.18 -4.46 -0.26
N TRP A 40 16.82 -4.70 -1.52
CA TRP A 40 15.52 -4.32 -2.08
C TRP A 40 14.36 -5.05 -1.38
N THR A 41 14.49 -6.35 -1.14
CA THR A 41 13.45 -7.14 -0.47
C THR A 41 13.26 -6.72 0.99
N VAL A 42 14.35 -6.45 1.71
CA VAL A 42 14.31 -5.94 3.10
C VAL A 42 13.68 -4.55 3.16
N ARG A 43 14.09 -3.64 2.27
CA ARG A 43 13.47 -2.31 2.15
C ARG A 43 11.97 -2.41 1.90
N ARG A 44 11.55 -3.27 0.97
CA ARG A 44 10.14 -3.48 0.64
C ARG A 44 9.37 -4.05 1.84
N ALA A 45 9.95 -4.98 2.58
CA ALA A 45 9.34 -5.54 3.79
C ALA A 45 9.19 -4.50 4.90
N GLY A 46 10.19 -3.62 5.08
CA GLY A 46 10.15 -2.49 6.02
C GLY A 46 8.99 -1.55 5.71
N LEU A 47 8.88 -1.10 4.45
CA LEU A 47 7.78 -0.22 4.00
C LEU A 47 6.40 -0.86 4.19
N VAL A 48 6.28 -2.18 3.98
CA VAL A 48 5.02 -2.89 4.26
C VAL A 48 4.69 -2.87 5.74
N ARG A 49 5.67 -3.14 6.60
CA ARG A 49 5.47 -3.15 8.06
C ARG A 49 5.08 -1.77 8.58
N GLU A 50 5.77 -0.72 8.12
CA GLU A 50 5.45 0.67 8.47
C GLU A 50 4.05 1.07 7.99
N ALA A 51 3.69 0.73 6.76
CA ALA A 51 2.35 1.00 6.22
C ALA A 51 1.25 0.20 6.92
N LEU A 52 1.54 -1.01 7.41
CA LEU A 52 0.61 -1.81 8.22
C LEU A 52 0.47 -1.26 9.64
N ALA A 53 1.57 -0.80 10.24
CA ALA A 53 1.58 -0.24 11.60
C ALA A 53 0.89 1.13 11.66
N SER A 54 1.02 1.94 10.61
CA SER A 54 0.39 3.26 10.48
C SER A 54 -1.05 3.21 9.95
N ARG A 55 -1.71 2.05 9.98
CA ARG A 55 -3.11 1.96 9.50
C ARG A 55 -4.04 2.75 10.39
N VAL A 56 -4.87 3.57 9.75
CA VAL A 56 -5.94 4.31 10.39
C VAL A 56 -7.20 3.46 10.33
N GLN A 57 -7.93 3.45 11.44
CA GLN A 57 -9.21 2.77 11.59
C GLN A 57 -10.32 3.80 11.76
N VAL A 58 -11.40 3.61 11.00
CA VAL A 58 -12.58 4.45 11.01
C VAL A 58 -13.81 3.57 11.24
N GLU A 59 -14.66 3.93 12.19
CA GLU A 59 -15.93 3.25 12.46
C GLU A 59 -17.02 3.83 11.57
N VAL A 60 -17.84 2.95 11.01
CA VAL A 60 -18.90 3.29 10.07
C VAL A 60 -20.21 2.77 10.64
N ILE A 61 -21.12 3.71 10.93
CA ILE A 61 -22.34 3.45 11.68
C ILE A 61 -23.53 3.76 10.77
N PRO A 62 -24.26 2.75 10.29
CA PRO A 62 -25.47 2.98 9.53
C PRO A 62 -26.59 3.51 10.44
N THR A 63 -27.44 4.36 9.89
CA THR A 63 -28.73 4.72 10.52
C THR A 63 -29.72 3.55 10.41
N ALA A 64 -30.85 3.66 11.11
CA ALA A 64 -31.90 2.64 11.10
C ALA A 64 -32.59 2.46 9.73
N THR A 65 -32.45 3.44 8.83
CA THR A 65 -33.08 3.45 7.50
C THR A 65 -32.13 3.05 6.37
N PHE A 66 -30.89 2.68 6.71
CA PHE A 66 -29.85 2.40 5.72
C PHE A 66 -30.22 1.24 4.80
N ASP A 67 -30.55 1.58 3.56
CA ASP A 67 -30.83 0.63 2.47
C ASP A 67 -30.23 1.17 1.15
N PRO A 68 -28.91 0.95 0.92
CA PRO A 68 -28.22 1.57 -0.20
C PRO A 68 -28.62 0.93 -1.53
N GLY A 69 -28.94 1.77 -2.52
CA GLY A 69 -29.14 1.30 -3.89
C GLY A 69 -27.84 0.78 -4.51
N GLU A 70 -27.94 -0.14 -5.48
CA GLU A 70 -26.78 -0.74 -6.15
C GLU A 70 -25.80 0.30 -6.74
N GLY A 71 -26.34 1.40 -7.27
CA GLY A 71 -25.53 2.50 -7.80
C GLY A 71 -24.69 3.22 -6.74
N GLU A 72 -25.20 3.33 -5.51
CA GLU A 72 -24.48 3.91 -4.38
C GLU A 72 -23.37 2.99 -3.90
N VAL A 73 -23.66 1.68 -3.82
CA VAL A 73 -22.65 0.65 -3.53
C VAL A 73 -21.50 0.70 -4.54
N GLY A 74 -21.81 0.82 -5.84
CA GLY A 74 -20.80 0.93 -6.90
C GLY A 74 -19.99 2.24 -6.85
N ARG A 75 -20.57 3.35 -6.38
CA ARG A 75 -19.83 4.61 -6.15
C ARG A 75 -18.89 4.47 -4.96
N TRP A 76 -19.37 3.89 -3.87
CA TRP A 76 -18.58 3.66 -2.67
C TRP A 76 -17.42 2.70 -2.93
N ALA A 77 -17.64 1.61 -3.68
CA ALA A 77 -16.58 0.70 -4.11
C ALA A 77 -15.48 1.42 -4.90
N ARG A 78 -15.85 2.31 -5.83
CA ARG A 78 -14.89 3.14 -6.58
C ARG A 78 -14.13 4.11 -5.67
N GLN A 79 -14.80 4.71 -4.67
CA GLN A 79 -14.14 5.56 -3.68
C GLN A 79 -13.10 4.76 -2.88
N LEU A 80 -13.44 3.56 -2.40
CA LEU A 80 -12.48 2.69 -1.70
C LEU A 80 -11.31 2.26 -2.61
N GLY A 81 -11.56 2.04 -3.91
CA GLY A 81 -10.50 1.79 -4.88
C GLY A 81 -9.47 2.93 -4.99
N ARG A 82 -9.87 4.18 -4.73
CA ARG A 82 -8.95 5.34 -4.75
C ARG A 82 -7.94 5.34 -3.61
N VAL A 83 -8.22 4.64 -2.51
CA VAL A 83 -7.30 4.52 -1.36
C VAL A 83 -5.97 3.91 -1.78
N TYR A 84 -6.00 2.94 -2.70
CA TYR A 84 -4.78 2.33 -3.24
C TYR A 84 -3.86 3.35 -3.90
N TYR A 85 -4.41 4.29 -4.66
CA TYR A 85 -3.64 5.34 -5.35
C TYR A 85 -3.12 6.41 -4.40
N ALA A 86 -3.86 6.74 -3.35
CA ALA A 86 -3.41 7.69 -2.33
C ALA A 86 -2.24 7.16 -1.49
N ALA A 87 -2.07 5.84 -1.41
CA ALA A 87 -1.00 5.18 -0.66
C ALA A 87 0.35 5.11 -1.43
N GLY A 88 0.60 6.01 -2.38
CA GLY A 88 1.70 5.97 -3.36
C GLY A 88 3.04 5.41 -2.84
N GLY A 89 3.65 4.50 -3.62
CA GLY A 89 4.93 3.86 -3.29
C GLY A 89 4.84 2.71 -2.28
N VAL A 90 3.69 2.50 -1.63
CA VAL A 90 3.47 1.37 -0.73
C VAL A 90 3.12 0.10 -1.52
N PRO A 91 3.71 -1.08 -1.21
CA PRO A 91 3.35 -2.33 -1.87
C PRO A 91 1.89 -2.71 -1.63
N ALA A 92 1.31 -3.50 -2.55
CA ALA A 92 -0.14 -3.78 -2.58
C ALA A 92 -0.75 -4.27 -1.26
N ARG A 93 0.01 -5.03 -0.45
CA ARG A 93 -0.44 -5.47 0.88
C ARG A 93 -0.59 -4.34 1.90
N GLY A 94 0.27 -3.33 1.83
CA GLY A 94 0.24 -2.17 2.71
C GLY A 94 -0.86 -1.17 2.33
N SER A 95 -1.13 -1.00 1.03
CA SER A 95 -2.11 -0.05 0.50
C SER A 95 -3.56 -0.56 0.48
N ALA A 96 -3.80 -1.84 0.72
CA ALA A 96 -5.14 -2.44 0.68
C ALA A 96 -6.07 -1.89 1.79
N VAL A 97 -7.32 -1.62 1.43
CA VAL A 97 -8.41 -1.36 2.40
C VAL A 97 -8.88 -2.68 3.01
N ARG A 98 -9.23 -2.67 4.29
CA ARG A 98 -9.88 -3.81 4.97
C ARG A 98 -11.19 -3.37 5.60
N LEU A 99 -12.21 -4.20 5.45
CA LEU A 99 -13.48 -4.08 6.16
C LEU A 99 -13.44 -5.08 7.31
N ARG A 100 -13.68 -4.61 8.53
CA ARG A 100 -13.71 -5.43 9.73
C ARG A 100 -15.04 -5.28 10.43
N TYR A 101 -15.79 -6.37 10.43
CA TYR A 101 -17.03 -6.50 11.19
C TYR A 101 -16.71 -7.07 12.56
N THR A 102 -17.31 -6.51 13.59
CA THR A 102 -17.21 -7.02 14.95
C THR A 102 -18.53 -6.81 15.68
N ALA A 103 -18.77 -7.57 16.73
CA ALA A 103 -19.94 -7.41 17.58
C ALA A 103 -19.47 -6.97 18.98
N VAL A 104 -19.94 -5.82 19.44
CA VAL A 104 -19.61 -5.28 20.77
C VAL A 104 -20.93 -4.95 21.47
N GLY A 105 -21.17 -5.59 22.62
CA GLY A 105 -22.42 -5.39 23.38
C GLY A 105 -23.67 -5.80 22.62
N GLY A 106 -23.60 -6.87 21.82
CA GLY A 106 -24.72 -7.36 21.01
C GLY A 106 -25.04 -6.52 19.76
N LYS A 107 -24.29 -5.44 19.50
CA LYS A 107 -24.44 -4.60 18.30
C LYS A 107 -23.30 -4.84 17.32
N MET A 108 -23.64 -4.98 16.04
CA MET A 108 -22.65 -5.04 14.97
C MET A 108 -22.00 -3.67 14.76
N ARG A 109 -20.68 -3.66 14.61
CA ARG A 109 -19.87 -2.49 14.27
C ARG A 109 -19.06 -2.79 13.02
N CYS A 110 -19.06 -1.86 12.08
CA CYS A 110 -18.24 -1.93 10.88
C CYS A 110 -17.07 -0.96 11.02
N TYR A 111 -15.87 -1.46 10.73
CA TYR A 111 -14.66 -0.65 10.69
C TYR A 111 -14.01 -0.73 9.33
N ILE A 112 -13.58 0.41 8.81
CA ILE A 112 -12.74 0.51 7.62
C ILE A 112 -11.32 0.81 8.07
N GLU A 113 -10.38 0.00 7.62
CA GLU A 113 -8.95 0.16 7.90
C GLU A 113 -8.20 0.40 6.60
N GLY A 114 -7.30 1.38 6.60
CA GLY A 114 -6.46 1.67 5.46
C GLY A 114 -5.20 2.47 5.84
N PRO A 115 -4.32 2.73 4.87
CA PRO A 115 -3.08 3.46 5.10
C PRO A 115 -3.35 4.90 5.55
N ALA A 116 -2.53 5.45 6.45
CA ALA A 116 -2.66 6.83 6.95
C ALA A 116 -2.71 7.88 5.83
N ALA A 117 -1.96 7.68 4.74
CA ALA A 117 -1.97 8.57 3.58
C ALA A 117 -3.36 8.73 2.94
N ALA A 118 -4.25 7.76 3.13
CA ALA A 118 -5.63 7.79 2.62
C ALA A 118 -6.67 8.11 3.71
N ALA A 119 -6.25 8.55 4.90
CA ALA A 119 -7.16 8.85 6.00
C ALA A 119 -8.28 9.84 5.62
N SER A 120 -7.96 10.84 4.80
CA SER A 120 -8.97 11.79 4.27
C SER A 120 -10.05 11.11 3.44
N ILE A 121 -9.69 10.14 2.59
CA ILE A 121 -10.63 9.38 1.76
C ILE A 121 -11.49 8.43 2.62
N LEU A 122 -10.89 7.85 3.67
CA LEU A 122 -11.57 6.95 4.60
C LEU A 122 -12.55 7.68 5.53
N ASN A 123 -12.27 8.95 5.84
CA ASN A 123 -13.12 9.79 6.68
C ASN A 123 -14.30 10.41 5.93
N MET A 124 -14.31 10.32 4.59
CA MET A 124 -15.43 10.82 3.79
C MET A 124 -16.64 9.89 3.93
N PRO A 125 -17.84 10.42 4.26
CA PRO A 125 -19.07 9.65 4.24
C PRO A 125 -19.30 9.05 2.85
N GLY A 126 -19.35 7.72 2.78
CA GLY A 126 -19.62 7.00 1.53
C GLY A 126 -21.11 7.01 1.14
N PHE A 127 -21.96 7.14 2.14
CA PHE A 127 -23.43 7.15 2.04
C PHE A 127 -23.97 8.27 2.92
N ALA A 128 -25.12 8.84 2.55
CA ALA A 128 -25.75 9.92 3.31
C ALA A 128 -26.25 9.46 4.69
N GLU A 129 -26.71 8.21 4.76
CA GLU A 129 -27.29 7.57 5.95
C GLU A 129 -26.27 6.85 6.82
N VAL A 130 -24.98 7.20 6.68
CA VAL A 130 -23.89 6.53 7.37
C VAL A 130 -23.00 7.56 8.06
N GLU A 131 -22.92 7.46 9.37
CA GLU A 131 -21.99 8.26 10.17
C GLU A 131 -20.60 7.62 10.17
N VAL A 132 -19.58 8.46 10.05
CA VAL A 132 -18.17 8.06 10.06
C VAL A 132 -17.53 8.61 11.33
N ARG A 133 -17.02 7.72 12.20
CA ARG A 133 -16.35 8.09 13.46
C ARG A 133 -14.88 7.67 13.43
N THR A 134 -13.98 8.61 13.64
CA THR A 134 -12.54 8.35 13.68
C THR A 134 -12.09 7.99 15.09
N ARG A 135 -11.19 7.00 15.22
CA ARG A 135 -10.55 6.65 16.51
C ARG A 135 -9.54 7.70 16.97
N HIS A 136 -8.83 8.30 16.01
CA HIS A 136 -8.00 9.47 16.26
C HIS A 136 -8.89 10.69 16.22
N GLY A 137 -9.28 11.15 17.41
CA GLY A 137 -9.83 12.48 17.65
C GLY A 137 -11.03 12.83 16.80
N GLN A 138 -12.12 13.18 17.46
CA GLN A 138 -12.82 14.38 17.07
C GLN A 138 -11.78 15.47 16.86
N ALA A 139 -11.27 15.64 15.62
CA ALA A 139 -10.56 16.83 15.26
C ALA A 139 -11.53 17.93 15.62
N ASP A 140 -11.12 18.78 16.56
CA ASP A 140 -11.84 19.95 17.03
C ASP A 140 -12.05 20.86 15.82
N ILE A 141 -12.98 20.49 14.94
CA ILE A 141 -13.48 21.35 13.88
C ILE A 141 -14.29 22.37 14.65
N ARG A 142 -13.59 23.38 15.17
CA ARG A 142 -14.21 24.57 15.73
C ARG A 142 -14.99 25.20 14.58
N PRO A 143 -16.33 25.24 14.66
CA PRO A 143 -17.11 25.92 13.63
C PRO A 143 -16.66 27.38 13.60
N VAL A 144 -16.11 27.80 12.47
CA VAL A 144 -15.78 29.21 12.22
C VAL A 144 -17.10 29.95 12.12
N ARG A 145 -17.49 30.65 13.18
CA ARG A 145 -18.64 31.56 13.14
C ARG A 145 -18.21 32.80 12.38
N PHE A 146 -18.81 33.02 11.23
CA PHE A 146 -18.74 34.31 10.56
C PHE A 146 -19.68 35.26 11.30
N THR A 147 -19.12 36.21 12.06
CA THR A 147 -19.90 37.33 12.59
C THR A 147 -20.32 38.18 11.39
N GLY A 148 -21.62 38.22 11.10
CA GLY A 148 -22.16 39.15 10.12
C GLY A 148 -21.95 40.59 10.60
N PRO A 149 -21.76 41.57 9.69
CA PRO A 149 -21.64 42.97 10.05
C PRO A 149 -23.00 43.48 10.57
N GLY A 150 -23.22 43.41 11.88
CA GLY A 150 -24.49 43.86 12.47
C GLY A 150 -24.64 43.80 13.98
N GLU A 151 -23.80 43.07 14.73
CA GLU A 151 -23.89 43.05 16.20
C GLU A 151 -22.90 44.04 16.83
N THR A 152 -23.44 45.10 17.43
CA THR A 152 -22.74 46.00 18.36
C THR A 152 -22.98 45.51 19.80
N PRO A 153 -22.01 45.74 20.72
CA PRO A 153 -22.00 45.19 22.08
C PRO A 153 -23.15 45.68 22.97
#